data_AF-W2K809-F1
#
_entry.id   AF-W2K809-F1
#
_cell.length_a   1.000
_cell.length_b   1.000
_cell.length_c   1.000
_cell.angle_alpha   90.00
_cell.angle_beta   90.00
_cell.angle_gamma   90.00
#
_symmetry.space_group_name_H-M   'P 1'
#
loop_
_entity.id
_entity.type
_entity.pdbx_description
1 polymer ?
#
loop_
_entity_poly.entity_id
_entity_poly.type
_entity_poly.pdbx_seq_one_letter_code
_entity_poly.pdbx_strand_id
1 'polypeptide(L)' 'AGWQKWNGDNNTGNVYFKEFNNRGAGAATNKRVPFSGKLQKPVAIAEILGQGYESAWWVDKSFM' A
#
# COMPACT_ATOMS: atom_id res chain seq x y z
N ALA A 1 11.93 -10.74 -4.10
CA ALA A 1 12.08 -9.69 -3.07
C ALA A 1 10.89 -8.73 -3.02
N GLY A 2 10.36 -8.25 -4.16
CA GLY A 2 9.20 -7.33 -4.18
C GLY A 2 9.59 -5.88 -3.86
N TRP A 3 10.25 -5.67 -2.72
CA TRP A 3 10.84 -4.41 -2.29
C TRP A 3 12.36 -4.54 -2.17
N GLN A 4 13.07 -3.41 -2.21
CA GLN A 4 14.52 -3.35 -2.09
C GLN A 4 14.95 -2.26 -1.11
N LYS A 5 16.16 -2.42 -0.56
CA LYS A 5 16.81 -1.41 0.27
C LYS A 5 17.19 -0.20 -0.59
N TRP A 6 17.04 1.00 -0.03
CA TRP A 6 17.56 2.20 -0.66
C TRP A 6 19.07 2.31 -0.39
N ASN A 7 19.88 2.51 -1.43
CA ASN A 7 21.33 2.69 -1.33
C ASN A 7 22.09 1.61 -0.51
N GLY A 8 21.58 0.37 -0.50
CA GLY A 8 22.17 -0.74 0.27
C GLY A 8 21.98 -0.67 1.79
N ASP A 9 21.35 0.39 2.30
CA ASP A 9 21.16 0.69 3.72
C ASP A 9 20.10 -0.24 4.38
N ASN A 10 20.21 -0.47 5.68
CA ASN A 10 19.33 -1.33 6.47
C ASN A 10 18.23 -0.58 7.23
N ASN A 11 18.05 0.73 6.97
CA ASN A 11 16.99 1.60 7.51
C ASN A 11 15.55 1.20 7.09
N THR A 12 15.16 -0.02 7.46
CA THR A 12 13.88 -0.68 7.12
C THR A 12 12.98 -0.88 8.34
N GLY A 13 13.43 -0.47 9.54
CA GLY A 13 12.67 -0.64 10.78
C GLY A 13 11.36 0.17 10.83
N ASN A 14 11.29 1.27 10.09
CA ASN A 14 10.18 2.23 10.14
C ASN A 14 9.36 2.30 8.84
N VAL A 15 9.61 1.41 7.87
CA VAL A 15 8.84 1.40 6.61
C VAL A 15 7.53 0.64 6.78
N TYR A 16 6.49 1.08 6.07
CA TYR A 16 5.18 0.43 6.07
C TYR A 16 4.79 -0.04 4.66
N PHE A 17 5.39 -1.14 4.22
CA PHE A 17 5.07 -1.75 2.93
C PHE A 17 4.13 -2.94 3.09
N LYS A 18 2.90 -2.79 2.59
CA LYS A 18 1.87 -3.82 2.68
C LYS A 18 1.18 -4.03 1.33
N GLU A 19 0.86 -5.28 1.03
CA GLU A 19 0.14 -5.69 -0.17
C GLU A 19 -1.25 -6.23 0.21
N PHE A 20 -2.28 -5.95 -0.58
CA PHE A 20 -3.64 -6.46 -0.38
C PHE A 20 -4.26 -6.90 -1.71
N ASN A 21 -4.73 -8.15 -1.77
CA ASN A 21 -5.52 -8.68 -2.89
C ASN A 21 -4.95 -8.45 -4.31
N ASN A 22 -3.62 -8.40 -4.44
CA ASN A 22 -2.94 -8.26 -5.73
C ASN A 22 -3.15 -9.51 -6.60
N ARG A 23 -3.19 -9.35 -7.93
CA ARG A 23 -3.39 -10.43 -8.90
C ARG A 23 -2.30 -10.44 -9.97
N GLY A 24 -2.18 -11.56 -10.68
CA GLY A 24 -1.18 -11.79 -11.73
C GLY A 24 0.10 -12.48 -11.23
N ALA A 25 0.97 -12.87 -12.16
CA ALA A 25 2.16 -13.70 -11.87
C ALA A 25 3.13 -13.06 -10.84
N GLY A 26 3.20 -11.73 -10.78
CA GLY A 26 4.05 -11.00 -9.84
C GLY A 26 3.50 -10.84 -8.41
N ALA A 27 2.24 -11.21 -8.18
CA ALA A 27 1.56 -11.02 -6.90
C ALA A 27 1.95 -12.06 -5.84
N ALA A 28 2.68 -13.11 -6.22
CA ALA A 28 3.14 -14.13 -5.29
C ALA A 28 4.05 -13.52 -4.21
N THR A 29 3.67 -13.70 -2.94
CA THR A 29 4.35 -13.07 -1.81
C THR A 29 5.32 -13.97 -1.05
N ASN A 30 5.40 -15.25 -1.40
CA ASN A 30 6.22 -16.26 -0.70
C ASN A 30 7.73 -15.94 -0.71
N LYS A 31 8.17 -15.00 -1.56
CA LYS A 31 9.57 -14.53 -1.68
C LYS A 31 9.71 -13.03 -1.39
N ARG A 32 8.82 -12.45 -0.58
CA ARG A 32 8.90 -11.05 -0.16
C ARG A 32 9.92 -10.89 0.98
N VAL A 33 10.50 -9.70 1.04
CA VAL A 33 11.42 -9.31 2.11
C VAL A 33 10.70 -9.26 3.47
N PRO A 34 11.40 -9.52 4.58
CA PRO A 34 10.78 -9.62 5.91
C PRO A 34 10.21 -8.29 6.43
N PHE A 35 10.69 -7.15 5.93
CA PHE A 35 10.18 -5.82 6.32
C PHE A 35 8.91 -5.40 5.55
N SER A 36 8.35 -6.29 4.74
CA SER A 36 7.06 -6.09 4.06
C SER A 36 6.00 -7.04 4.61
N GLY A 37 4.72 -6.84 4.27
CA GLY A 37 3.67 -7.74 4.73
C GLY A 37 2.41 -7.72 3.88
N LYS A 38 1.40 -8.46 4.35
CA LYS A 38 0.06 -8.45 3.77
C LYS A 38 -0.92 -7.74 4.68
N LEU A 39 -1.90 -7.06 4.10
CA LEU A 39 -3.10 -6.66 4.83
C LEU A 39 -4.17 -7.75 4.76
N GLN A 40 -5.09 -7.71 5.72
CA GLN A 40 -6.30 -8.54 5.72
C GLN A 40 -7.49 -7.83 5.06
N LYS A 41 -7.42 -6.49 4.92
CA LYS A 41 -8.45 -5.62 4.35
C LYS A 41 -7.76 -4.48 3.58
N PRO A 42 -8.42 -3.88 2.58
CA PRO A 42 -7.88 -2.67 1.95
C PRO A 42 -7.88 -1.52 2.96
N VAL A 43 -6.99 -0.55 2.78
CA VAL A 43 -7.06 0.73 3.50
C VAL A 43 -8.22 1.52 2.89
N ALA A 44 -9.14 2.01 3.71
CA ALA A 44 -10.26 2.80 3.22
C ALA A 44 -9.79 4.18 2.74
N ILE A 45 -10.42 4.72 1.71
CA ILE A 45 -10.07 6.04 1.17
C ILE A 45 -10.18 7.12 2.26
N ALA A 46 -11.18 7.02 3.14
CA ALA A 46 -11.36 7.94 4.26
C ALA A 46 -10.25 7.90 5.32
N GLU A 47 -9.46 6.82 5.41
CA GLU A 47 -8.28 6.76 6.28
C GLU A 47 -7.12 7.60 5.72
N ILE A 48 -7.10 7.86 4.41
CA ILE A 48 -6.05 8.62 3.71
C ILE A 48 -6.48 10.06 3.44
N LEU A 49 -7.71 10.25 2.95
CA LEU A 49 -8.23 11.54 2.53
C LEU A 49 -9.12 12.21 3.58
N GLY A 50 -9.43 11.52 4.67
CA GLY A 50 -10.35 11.98 5.71
C GLY A 50 -11.82 11.68 5.41
N GLN A 51 -12.65 11.81 6.44
CA GLN A 51 -14.10 11.66 6.32
C GLN A 51 -14.69 12.81 5.50
N GLY A 52 -15.71 12.51 4.68
CA GLY A 52 -16.38 13.52 3.85
C GLY A 52 -15.56 14.00 2.65
N TYR A 53 -14.48 13.29 2.29
CA TYR A 53 -13.67 13.61 1.12
C TYR A 53 -14.53 13.68 -0.16
N GLU A 54 -15.62 12.92 -0.22
CA GLU A 54 -16.56 12.92 -1.33
C GLU A 54 -17.19 14.30 -1.56
N SER A 55 -17.26 15.17 -0.56
CA SER A 55 -17.79 16.53 -0.69
C SER A 55 -16.71 17.58 -0.96
N ALA A 56 -15.43 17.19 -1.02
CA ALA A 56 -14.34 18.12 -1.25
C ALA A 56 -14.33 18.62 -2.70
N TRP A 57 -14.03 19.90 -2.90
CA TRP A 57 -14.05 20.56 -4.21
C TRP A 57 -13.06 19.98 -5.23
N TRP A 58 -12.02 19.30 -4.75
CA TRP A 58 -10.97 18.69 -5.56
C TRP A 58 -11.26 17.23 -5.95
N VAL A 59 -12.39 16.65 -5.50
CA VAL A 59 -12.81 15.29 -5.86
C VAL A 59 -13.78 15.33 -7.04
N ASP A 60 -13.39 14.72 -8.16
CA ASP A 60 -14.29 14.45 -9.27
C ASP A 60 -15.01 13.11 -9.04
N LYS A 61 -16.33 13.19 -8.81
CA LYS A 61 -17.19 12.03 -8.55
C LYS A 61 -17.42 11.15 -9.78
N SER A 62 -17.08 11.61 -10.97
CA SER A 62 -17.22 10.85 -12.21
C SER A 62 -16.25 9.66 -12.29
N PHE A 63 -15.22 9.65 -11.45
CA PHE A 63 -14.17 8.62 -11.39
C PHE A 63 -14.14 7.87 -10.04
N MET A 64 -15.20 7.96 -9.24
CA MET A 64 -15.35 7.21 -7.99
C MET A 64 -15.95 5.82 -8.20
#